data_AF-A0A2D1R1P9-F1
#
_entry.id   AF-A0A2D1R1P9-F1
#
_cell.length_a   1.000
_cell.length_b   1.000
_cell.length_c   1.000
_cell.angle_alpha   90.00
_cell.angle_beta   90.00
_cell.angle_gamma   90.00
#
_symmetry.space_group_name_H-M   'P 1'
#
loop_
_entity.id
_entity.type
_entity.pdbx_description
1 polymer ?
#
loop_
_entity_poly.entity_id
_entity_poly.type
_entity_poly.pdbx_seq_one_letter_code
_entity_poly.pdbx_strand_id
1 'polypeptide(L)'
;MRKIISLMLAVAAPALAHAQTPHDQLTKVIDDHWAWYLSVHPVEATARGVRDYDDQISDLSLGARDAQIKAEQGFVTRLDAVPETGLDAADKVNRAVLLWMLRDDIASDKHQAERLMLFTTYYIYGRLSLCKRH
;
A
#
# COMPACT_ATOMS: atom_id res chain seq x y z
N MET A 1 60.87 15.21 -26.41
CA MET A 1 59.41 15.42 -26.32
C MET A 1 58.78 14.19 -25.69
N ARG A 2 58.59 14.18 -24.37
CA ARG A 2 58.16 13.01 -23.60
C ARG A 2 56.64 13.10 -23.40
N LYS A 3 55.87 12.29 -24.15
CA LYS A 3 54.41 12.21 -24.03
C LYS A 3 54.08 11.39 -22.78
N ILE A 4 53.55 12.05 -21.75
CA ILE A 4 53.05 11.40 -20.53
C ILE A 4 51.62 10.94 -20.84
N ILE A 5 51.43 9.63 -20.89
CA ILE A 5 50.10 9.01 -21.00
C ILE A 5 49.56 8.92 -19.57
N SER A 6 48.61 9.80 -19.24
CA SER A 6 47.85 9.73 -18.00
C SER A 6 46.89 8.55 -18.06
N LEU A 7 47.20 7.49 -17.31
CA LEU A 7 46.32 6.35 -17.08
C LEU A 7 45.27 6.76 -16.04
N MET A 8 44.05 7.03 -16.48
CA MET A 8 42.90 7.16 -15.57
C MET A 8 42.53 5.78 -15.03
N LEU A 9 42.74 5.61 -13.73
CA LEU A 9 42.33 4.43 -12.97
C LEU A 9 40.83 4.57 -12.64
N ALA A 10 39.97 3.93 -13.43
CA ALA A 10 38.55 3.80 -13.11
C ALA A 10 38.39 2.83 -11.94
N VAL A 11 38.16 3.37 -10.73
CA VAL A 11 37.76 2.58 -9.56
C VAL A 11 36.30 2.18 -9.75
N ALA A 12 36.06 0.96 -10.23
CA ALA A 12 34.76 0.32 -10.16
C ALA A 12 34.53 -0.13 -8.71
N ALA A 13 33.83 0.68 -7.92
CA ALA A 13 33.32 0.24 -6.63
C ALA A 13 32.20 -0.78 -6.88
N PRO A 14 32.30 -2.04 -6.39
CA PRO A 14 31.19 -2.96 -6.46
C PRO A 14 30.07 -2.41 -5.56
N ALA A 15 28.92 -2.12 -6.17
CA ALA A 15 27.70 -1.87 -5.41
C ALA A 15 27.37 -3.15 -4.62
N LEU A 16 27.66 -3.13 -3.32
CA LEU A 16 27.18 -4.14 -2.39
C LEU A 16 25.65 -4.07 -2.41
N ALA A 17 25.02 -4.99 -3.14
CA ALA A 17 23.61 -5.27 -2.99
C ALA A 17 23.42 -5.72 -1.54
N HIS A 18 22.95 -4.81 -0.67
CA HIS A 18 22.61 -5.14 0.69
C HIS A 18 21.44 -6.13 0.61
N ALA A 19 21.65 -7.36 1.07
CA ALA A 19 20.57 -8.32 1.18
C ALA A 19 19.50 -7.71 2.10
N GLN A 20 18.30 -7.47 1.57
CA GLN A 20 17.21 -6.89 2.36
C GLN A 20 16.88 -7.82 3.53
N THR A 21 16.90 -7.28 4.75
CA THR A 21 16.52 -8.05 5.93
C THR A 21 15.01 -8.35 5.90
N PRO A 22 14.52 -9.37 6.63
CA PRO A 22 13.09 -9.61 6.76
C PRO A 22 12.31 -8.37 7.26
N HIS A 23 12.92 -7.59 8.15
CA HIS A 23 12.37 -6.30 8.59
C HIS A 23 12.23 -5.30 7.42
N ASP A 24 13.28 -5.10 6.62
CA ASP A 24 13.23 -4.18 5.47
C ASP A 24 12.18 -4.62 4.43
N GLN A 25 12.04 -5.94 4.22
CA GLN A 25 11.02 -6.50 3.33
C GLN A 25 9.61 -6.24 3.86
N LEU A 26 9.38 -6.47 5.16
CA LEU A 26 8.09 -6.19 5.80
C LEU A 26 7.74 -4.71 5.71
N THR A 27 8.65 -3.84 6.14
CA THR A 27 8.47 -2.38 6.11
C THR A 27 8.12 -1.91 4.71
N LYS A 28 8.84 -2.41 3.69
CA LYS A 28 8.51 -2.09 2.29
C LYS A 28 7.08 -2.51 1.90
N VAL A 29 6.61 -3.68 2.31
CA VAL A 29 5.25 -4.13 2.00
C VAL A 29 4.20 -3.27 2.69
N ILE A 30 4.45 -2.89 3.96
CA ILE A 30 3.56 -2.01 4.73
C ILE A 30 3.50 -0.61 4.09
N ASP A 31 4.64 -0.04 3.70
CA ASP A 31 4.72 1.28 3.06
C ASP A 31 4.02 1.28 1.70
N ASP A 32 4.28 0.26 0.88
CA ASP A 32 3.65 0.12 -0.44
C ASP A 32 2.12 -0.07 -0.29
N HIS A 33 1.67 -0.83 0.72
CA HIS A 33 0.25 -0.98 1.05
C HIS A 33 -0.35 0.37 1.46
N TRP A 34 0.35 1.13 2.31
CA TRP A 34 -0.12 2.42 2.78
C TRP A 34 -0.29 3.43 1.64
N ALA A 35 0.71 3.53 0.77
CA ALA A 35 0.65 4.39 -0.40
C ALA A 35 -0.50 4.00 -1.33
N TRP A 36 -0.69 2.71 -1.57
CA TRP A 36 -1.80 2.21 -2.37
C TRP A 36 -3.16 2.52 -1.71
N TYR A 37 -3.32 2.24 -0.41
CA TYR A 37 -4.55 2.50 0.33
C TYR A 37 -4.97 3.97 0.22
N LEU A 38 -4.04 4.91 0.39
CA LEU A 38 -4.33 6.33 0.24
C LEU A 38 -4.72 6.71 -1.20
N SER A 39 -4.17 6.04 -2.22
CA SER A 39 -4.51 6.30 -3.62
C SER A 39 -5.93 5.89 -3.99
N VAL A 40 -6.49 4.86 -3.34
CA VAL A 40 -7.86 4.38 -3.58
C VAL A 40 -8.89 4.98 -2.60
N HIS A 41 -8.41 5.62 -1.52
CA HIS A 41 -9.22 6.34 -0.54
C HIS A 41 -8.81 7.83 -0.43
N PRO A 42 -9.10 8.67 -1.44
CA PRO A 42 -8.68 10.07 -1.49
C PRO A 42 -9.19 10.94 -0.31
N VAL A 43 -10.39 10.63 0.22
CA VAL A 43 -10.92 11.31 1.41
C VAL A 43 -10.12 10.97 2.67
N GLU A 44 -9.65 9.73 2.77
CA GLU A 44 -8.82 9.25 3.88
C GLU A 44 -7.39 9.80 3.77
N ALA A 45 -6.85 9.90 2.55
CA ALA A 45 -5.62 10.64 2.26
C ALA A 45 -5.76 12.09 2.72
N THR A 46 -6.92 12.68 2.41
CA THR A 46 -7.18 14.06 2.73
C THR A 46 -7.13 14.31 4.23
N ALA A 47 -7.85 13.48 4.98
CA ALA A 47 -7.95 13.54 6.44
C ALA A 47 -6.61 13.33 7.14
N ARG A 48 -5.65 12.64 6.50
CA ARG A 48 -4.31 12.38 7.04
C ARG A 48 -3.24 13.37 6.60
N GLY A 49 -3.62 14.45 5.93
CA GLY A 49 -2.68 15.48 5.51
C GLY A 49 -2.08 15.29 4.11
N VAL A 50 -2.38 14.18 3.41
CA VAL A 50 -1.91 13.91 2.05
C VAL A 50 -2.81 14.64 1.04
N ARG A 51 -2.21 15.52 0.23
CA ARG A 51 -2.92 16.46 -0.68
C ARG A 51 -2.95 16.01 -2.13
N ASP A 52 -2.26 14.93 -2.46
CA ASP A 52 -2.06 14.46 -3.84
C ASP A 52 -3.37 14.01 -4.54
N TYR A 53 -4.46 13.83 -3.78
CA TYR A 53 -5.74 13.32 -4.27
C TYR A 53 -6.94 14.23 -3.90
N ASP A 54 -6.70 15.49 -3.55
CA ASP A 54 -7.76 16.43 -3.12
C ASP A 54 -8.80 16.71 -4.23
N ASP A 55 -8.47 16.41 -5.49
CA ASP A 55 -9.34 16.53 -6.65
C ASP A 55 -10.15 15.25 -6.96
N GLN A 56 -10.03 14.21 -6.11
CA GLN A 56 -10.62 12.90 -6.34
C GLN A 56 -11.61 12.48 -5.24
N ILE A 57 -12.54 11.59 -5.62
CA ILE A 57 -13.42 10.87 -4.70
C ILE A 57 -13.31 9.36 -4.98
N SER A 58 -13.58 8.53 -3.98
CA SER A 58 -13.51 7.07 -4.13
C SER A 58 -14.45 6.55 -5.22
N ASP A 59 -13.95 5.68 -6.08
CA ASP A 59 -14.75 4.94 -7.06
C ASP A 59 -15.43 3.74 -6.38
N LEU A 60 -16.76 3.80 -6.29
CA LEU A 60 -17.60 2.79 -5.64
C LEU A 60 -18.16 1.75 -6.64
N SER A 61 -17.65 1.72 -7.87
CA SER A 61 -18.08 0.75 -8.88
C SER A 61 -17.61 -0.68 -8.53
N LEU A 62 -18.32 -1.67 -9.07
CA LEU A 62 -17.93 -3.08 -8.91
C LEU A 62 -16.55 -3.36 -9.53
N GLY A 63 -16.21 -2.69 -10.63
CA GLY A 63 -14.89 -2.81 -11.25
C GLY A 63 -13.77 -2.26 -10.38
N ALA A 64 -14.01 -1.14 -9.69
CA ALA A 64 -13.07 -0.62 -8.69
C ALA A 64 -12.92 -1.55 -7.48
N ARG A 65 -14.01 -2.20 -7.03
CA ARG A 65 -13.91 -3.24 -5.98
C ARG A 65 -13.08 -4.44 -6.46
N ASP A 66 -13.32 -4.95 -7.66
CA ASP A 66 -12.54 -6.06 -8.23
C ASP A 66 -11.03 -5.72 -8.32
N ALA A 67 -10.72 -4.48 -8.69
CA ALA A 67 -9.34 -3.99 -8.74
C ALA A 67 -8.70 -3.92 -7.34
N GLN A 68 -9.46 -3.49 -6.32
CA GLN A 68 -8.99 -3.46 -4.93
C GLN A 68 -8.72 -4.87 -4.41
N ILE A 69 -9.66 -5.81 -4.57
CA ILE A 69 -9.47 -7.21 -4.15
C ILE A 69 -8.23 -7.83 -4.80
N LYS A 70 -7.99 -7.54 -6.09
CA LYS A 70 -6.79 -8.02 -6.78
C LYS A 70 -5.50 -7.44 -6.18
N ALA A 71 -5.50 -6.16 -5.80
CA ALA A 71 -4.35 -5.53 -5.15
C ALA A 71 -4.09 -6.14 -3.76
N GLU A 72 -5.15 -6.34 -2.96
CA GLU A 72 -5.07 -6.97 -1.64
C GLU A 72 -4.52 -8.39 -1.71
N GLN A 73 -4.96 -9.20 -2.67
CA GLN A 73 -4.39 -10.53 -2.93
C GLN A 73 -2.89 -10.47 -3.23
N GLY A 74 -2.46 -9.44 -3.95
CA GLY A 74 -1.04 -9.15 -4.19
C GLY A 74 -0.29 -8.84 -2.90
N PHE A 75 -0.86 -8.02 -2.02
CA PHE A 75 -0.26 -7.71 -0.72
C PHE A 75 -0.21 -8.92 0.21
N VAL A 76 -1.26 -9.75 0.27
CA VAL A 76 -1.26 -11.02 1.02
C VAL A 76 -0.12 -11.92 0.54
N THR A 77 0.02 -12.09 -0.78
CA THR A 77 1.10 -12.89 -1.36
C THR A 77 2.48 -12.38 -0.94
N ARG A 78 2.67 -11.05 -0.95
CA ARG A 78 3.94 -10.43 -0.54
C ARG A 78 4.22 -10.56 0.95
N LEU A 79 3.20 -10.41 1.81
CA LEU A 79 3.31 -10.59 3.26
C LEU A 79 3.59 -12.04 3.64
N ASP A 80 2.95 -12.99 2.97
CA ASP A 80 3.19 -14.43 3.18
C ASP A 80 4.63 -14.83 2.79
N ALA A 81 5.22 -14.14 1.81
CA ALA A 81 6.61 -14.35 1.39
C ALA A 81 7.66 -13.79 2.37
N VAL A 82 7.29 -12.88 3.29
CA VAL A 82 8.20 -12.36 4.31
C VAL A 82 8.50 -13.46 5.35
N PRO A 83 9.76 -13.87 5.54
CA PRO A 83 10.12 -14.88 6.53
C PRO A 83 9.81 -14.41 7.95
N GLU A 84 9.17 -15.26 8.77
CA GLU A 84 8.99 -14.95 10.20
C GLU A 84 10.29 -15.07 10.99
N THR A 85 11.25 -15.86 10.49
CA THR A 85 12.58 -15.97 11.06
C THR A 85 13.37 -14.69 10.80
N GLY A 86 13.76 -14.01 11.86
CA GLY A 86 14.47 -12.73 11.80
C GLY A 86 13.58 -11.50 12.01
N LEU A 87 12.26 -11.67 12.13
CA LEU A 87 11.36 -10.60 12.60
C LEU A 87 11.37 -10.53 14.14
N ASP A 88 11.33 -9.31 14.66
CA ASP A 88 11.12 -9.07 16.07
C ASP A 88 9.64 -9.28 16.48
N ALA A 89 9.32 -9.05 17.75
CA ALA A 89 7.96 -9.24 18.25
C ALA A 89 6.96 -8.24 17.65
N ALA A 90 7.38 -6.99 17.42
CA ALA A 90 6.51 -5.94 16.88
C ALA A 90 6.21 -6.20 15.40
N ASP A 91 7.23 -6.56 14.63
CA ASP A 91 7.10 -6.92 13.22
C ASP A 91 6.18 -8.11 13.00
N LYS A 92 6.27 -9.14 13.85
CA LYS A 92 5.36 -10.30 13.79
C LYS A 92 3.92 -9.88 13.99
N VAL A 93 3.65 -8.98 14.94
CA VAL A 93 2.31 -8.45 15.19
C VAL A 93 1.83 -7.61 14.01
N ASN A 94 2.66 -6.68 13.52
CA ASN A 94 2.33 -5.82 12.38
C ASN A 94 1.99 -6.66 11.15
N ARG A 95 2.80 -7.67 10.84
CA ARG A 95 2.55 -8.62 9.75
C ARG A 95 1.24 -9.37 9.95
N ALA A 96 1.00 -9.92 11.14
CA ALA A 96 -0.20 -10.72 11.42
C ALA A 96 -1.48 -9.90 11.32
N VAL A 97 -1.48 -8.67 11.87
CA VAL A 97 -2.65 -7.78 11.83
C VAL A 97 -2.98 -7.39 10.40
N LEU A 98 -2.00 -6.94 9.61
CA LEU A 98 -2.25 -6.54 8.23
C LEU A 98 -2.72 -7.73 7.38
N LEU A 99 -2.11 -8.91 7.56
CA LEU A 99 -2.53 -10.13 6.87
C LEU A 99 -3.95 -10.54 7.23
N TRP A 100 -4.35 -10.40 8.50
CA TRP A 100 -5.72 -10.65 8.94
C TRP A 100 -6.71 -9.67 8.29
N MET A 101 -6.43 -8.37 8.33
CA MET A 101 -7.30 -7.34 7.72
C MET A 101 -7.53 -7.57 6.23
N LEU A 102 -6.46 -7.84 5.48
CA LEU A 102 -6.57 -8.06 4.03
C LEU A 102 -7.32 -9.35 3.69
N ARG A 103 -7.08 -10.43 4.45
CA ARG A 103 -7.80 -11.70 4.23
C ARG A 103 -9.27 -11.61 4.59
N ASP A 104 -9.61 -10.82 5.61
CA ASP A 104 -10.99 -10.54 5.99
C ASP A 104 -11.72 -9.81 4.86
N ASP A 105 -11.16 -8.71 4.33
CA ASP A 105 -11.81 -7.98 3.22
C ASP A 105 -11.98 -8.83 1.95
N ILE A 106 -10.95 -9.60 1.58
CA ILE A 106 -11.02 -10.55 0.46
C ILE A 106 -12.10 -11.62 0.68
N ALA A 107 -12.24 -12.14 1.91
CA ALA A 107 -13.26 -13.12 2.22
C ALA A 107 -14.67 -12.51 2.13
N SER A 108 -14.79 -11.25 2.56
CA SER A 108 -16.01 -10.45 2.57
C SER A 108 -16.61 -10.22 1.17
N ASP A 109 -15.77 -10.05 0.13
CA ASP A 109 -16.25 -9.86 -1.26
C ASP A 109 -17.16 -11.00 -1.78
N LYS A 110 -17.07 -12.20 -1.19
CA LYS A 110 -17.96 -13.32 -1.52
C LYS A 110 -19.43 -13.03 -1.18
N HIS A 111 -19.68 -12.07 -0.31
CA HIS A 111 -21.01 -11.67 0.12
C HIS A 111 -21.52 -10.51 -0.76
N GLN A 112 -22.41 -10.82 -1.72
CA GLN A 112 -22.99 -9.84 -2.65
C GLN A 112 -23.67 -8.64 -1.98
N ALA A 113 -24.16 -8.81 -0.74
CA ALA A 113 -24.72 -7.72 0.06
C ALA A 113 -23.69 -6.62 0.40
N GLU A 114 -22.41 -6.96 0.48
CA GLU A 114 -21.31 -6.03 0.74
C GLU A 114 -20.82 -5.34 -0.53
N ARG A 115 -21.11 -5.92 -1.70
CA ARG A 115 -20.84 -5.32 -3.01
C ARG A 115 -21.91 -4.30 -3.40
N LEU A 116 -23.13 -4.48 -2.91
CA LEU A 116 -24.26 -3.59 -3.12
C LEU A 116 -24.41 -2.66 -1.91
N MET A 117 -23.61 -1.60 -1.86
CA MET A 117 -23.77 -0.52 -0.86
C MET A 117 -25.09 0.25 -1.11
N LEU A 118 -26.20 -0.34 -0.67
CA LEU A 118 -27.52 0.29 -0.60
C LEU A 118 -28.07 0.19 0.84
N PHE A 119 -27.24 0.50 1.84
CA PHE A 119 -27.76 0.75 3.18
C PHE A 119 -28.00 2.25 3.34
N THR A 120 -29.22 2.61 3.72
CA THR A 120 -29.67 4.01 3.87
C THR A 120 -29.05 4.72 5.08
N THR A 121 -28.20 4.02 5.84
CA THR A 121 -27.61 4.50 7.08
C THR A 121 -26.22 5.11 6.84
N TYR A 122 -26.18 6.44 6.85
CA TYR A 122 -25.04 7.31 7.19
C TYR A 122 -23.76 7.34 6.32
N TYR A 123 -23.34 6.29 5.63
CA TYR A 123 -22.04 6.29 4.96
C TYR A 123 -22.00 7.07 3.63
N ILE A 124 -23.11 7.14 2.88
CA ILE A 124 -23.13 7.79 1.56
C ILE A 124 -23.47 9.30 1.64
N TYR A 125 -24.35 9.71 2.56
CA TYR A 125 -24.91 11.07 2.55
C TYR A 125 -24.31 12.02 3.60
N GLY A 126 -23.58 11.52 4.60
CA GLY A 126 -23.08 12.34 5.71
C GLY A 126 -21.88 13.23 5.38
N ARG A 127 -21.14 12.94 4.30
CA ARG A 127 -19.84 13.57 4.01
C ARG A 127 -19.80 14.44 2.75
N LEU A 128 -20.83 14.36 1.89
CA LEU A 128 -20.95 15.21 0.70
C LEU A 128 -21.35 16.66 1.02
N SER A 129 -21.85 16.92 2.23
CA SER A 129 -22.37 18.23 2.63
C SER A 129 -21.29 19.24 3.07
N LEU A 130 -20.01 18.84 3.16
CA LEU A 130 -18.91 19.73 3.55
C LEU A 130 -18.17 20.40 2.38
N CYS A 131 -18.34 19.95 1.14
CA CYS A 131 -17.57 20.49 0.01
C CYS A 131 -18.27 21.66 -0.74
N LYS A 132 -19.41 22.15 -0.25
CA LYS A 132 -20.21 23.19 -0.95
C LYS A 132 -20.36 24.50 -0.18
N ARG A 133 -19.35 24.85 0.62
CA ARG A 133 -19.33 26.13 1.33
C ARG A 133 -17.94 26.75 1.27
N HIS A 134 -17.54 27.20 0.08
CA HIS A 134 -16.76 28.41 -0.14
C HIS A 134 -16.84 28.80 -1.63
#